data_AF-A0A0S7F3H4-F1
#
_entry.id   AF-A0A0S7F3H4-F1
#
_cell.length_a   1.000
_cell.length_b   1.000
_cell.length_c   1.000
_cell.angle_alpha   90.00
_cell.angle_beta   90.00
_cell.angle_gamma   90.00
#
_symmetry.space_group_name_H-M   'P 1'
#
loop_
_entity.id
_entity.type
_entity.pdbx_description
1 polymer ?
#
loop_
_entity_poly.entity_id
_entity_poly.type
_entity_poly.pdbx_seq_one_letter_code
_entity_poly.pdbx_strand_id
1 'polypeptide(L)'
;MRLVFKQGIVTTLHEGEDFGQLALLNDAPRAATIILREDNCHFLRVDKQDFIRILKDVEANTVRLEEHGKTVLVLEKSADCNGQGGAAANSKYTVMSGTPEKILEHLLDTLKLDSNGNDPIDPCVSDFLLTHKVFMPSSQLCSALQHHYQAELSKGSDQEKTAYIFNTKQKVVKLIAQWVALFGLLLKEDPEVGDFLEKLKNEVAADYRLSSILKEQFRERRRTKVMENGYQSLSRNQQFDWFSSCEEPVGRLQPIKAQDKGAQRSGS
;
A
#
# COMPACT_ATOMS: atom_id res chain seq x y z
N MET A 1 14.51 29.67 29.00
CA MET A 1 13.94 29.30 30.32
C MET A 1 14.94 28.47 31.14
N ARG A 2 14.73 28.34 32.45
CA ARG A 2 15.48 27.45 33.35
C ARG A 2 14.54 26.48 34.04
N LEU A 3 14.86 25.20 34.01
CA LEU A 3 14.17 24.14 34.74
C LEU A 3 14.91 23.92 36.06
N VAL A 4 14.21 24.15 37.16
CA VAL A 4 14.78 24.16 38.52
C VAL A 4 14.12 23.06 39.34
N PHE A 5 14.92 22.18 39.92
CA PHE A 5 14.47 21.16 40.86
C PHE A 5 15.19 21.33 42.19
N LYS A 6 14.42 21.31 43.28
CA LYS A 6 14.89 21.64 44.64
C LYS A 6 15.55 23.03 44.66
N GLN A 7 16.88 23.10 44.69
CA GLN A 7 17.66 24.35 44.74
C GLN A 7 18.66 24.49 43.57
N GLY A 8 18.60 23.62 42.56
CA GLY A 8 19.55 23.61 41.44
C GLY A 8 18.88 23.83 40.08
N ILE A 9 19.57 24.54 39.18
CA ILE A 9 19.23 24.55 37.76
C ILE A 9 19.58 23.16 37.21
N VAL A 10 18.57 22.43 36.76
CA VAL A 10 18.73 21.11 36.15
C VAL A 10 19.11 21.26 34.69
N THR A 11 18.41 22.13 33.96
CA THR A 11 18.69 22.41 32.56
C THR A 11 18.17 23.80 32.15
N THR A 12 18.65 24.29 31.01
CA THR A 12 18.21 25.52 30.37
C THR A 12 17.51 25.17 29.07
N LEU A 13 16.27 25.65 28.91
CA LEU A 13 15.50 25.48 27.68
C LEU A 13 15.57 26.73 26.80
N HIS A 14 15.54 26.57 25.50
CA HIS A 14 15.61 27.60 24.47
C HIS A 14 14.35 27.60 23.59
N GLU A 15 14.30 28.50 22.62
CA GLU A 15 13.22 28.56 21.64
C GLU A 15 13.09 27.25 20.87
N GLY A 16 11.86 26.78 20.66
CA GLY A 16 11.55 25.51 20.00
C GLY A 16 11.44 24.31 20.95
N GLU A 17 11.83 24.44 22.22
CA GLU A 17 11.75 23.34 23.19
C GLU A 17 10.44 23.36 24.00
N ASP A 18 9.91 22.18 24.30
CA ASP A 18 8.70 21.97 25.10
C ASP A 18 8.99 21.57 26.56
N PHE A 19 7.98 21.69 27.43
CA PHE A 19 8.05 21.23 28.82
C PHE A 19 6.67 20.93 29.41
N GLY A 20 6.64 20.17 30.50
CA GLY A 20 5.42 19.91 31.29
C GLY A 20 4.60 18.68 30.87
N GLN A 21 4.95 18.01 29.77
CA GLN A 21 4.25 16.82 29.27
C GLN A 21 4.20 15.64 30.25
N LEU A 22 5.27 15.40 31.03
CA LEU A 22 5.33 14.26 31.97
C LEU A 22 4.28 14.34 33.09
N ALA A 23 4.00 15.55 33.59
CA ALA A 23 2.98 15.77 34.60
C ALA A 23 1.57 15.51 34.05
N LEU A 24 1.35 15.82 32.77
CA LEU A 24 0.09 15.57 32.08
C LEU A 24 -0.14 14.08 31.82
N LEU A 25 0.90 13.36 31.38
CA LEU A 25 0.84 11.92 31.06
C LEU A 25 0.62 11.04 32.30
N ASN A 26 1.32 11.31 33.40
CA ASN A 26 1.31 10.46 34.60
C ASN A 26 0.29 10.90 35.66
N ASP A 27 -0.52 11.92 35.37
CA ASP A 27 -1.38 12.60 36.36
C ASP A 27 -0.63 12.92 37.68
N ALA A 28 0.59 13.41 37.53
CA ALA A 28 1.56 13.58 38.63
C ALA A 28 1.84 15.06 38.91
N PRO A 29 2.25 15.43 40.14
CA PRO A 29 2.69 16.79 40.43
C PRO A 29 3.92 17.17 39.57
N ARG A 30 4.06 18.47 39.30
CA ARG A 30 5.21 18.99 38.54
C ARG A 30 6.52 18.58 39.20
N ALA A 31 7.36 17.86 38.45
CA ALA A 31 8.67 17.43 38.91
C ALA A 31 9.67 18.58 39.04
N ALA A 32 9.43 19.74 38.43
CA ALA A 32 10.31 20.90 38.49
C ALA A 32 9.55 22.21 38.24
N THR A 33 10.17 23.33 38.62
CA THR A 33 9.69 24.69 38.37
C THR A 33 10.36 25.25 37.12
N ILE A 34 9.58 25.93 36.27
CA ILE A 34 10.09 26.64 35.09
C ILE A 34 10.17 28.13 35.41
N ILE A 35 11.34 28.72 35.19
CA ILE A 35 11.60 30.14 35.42
C ILE A 35 12.05 30.78 34.11
N LEU A 36 11.55 31.98 33.81
CA LEU A 36 12.00 32.76 32.67
C LEU A 36 13.48 33.12 32.84
N ARG A 37 14.25 32.99 31.75
CA ARG A 37 15.67 33.36 31.73
C ARG A 37 15.84 34.80 31.26
N GLU A 38 14.97 35.25 30.38
CA GLU A 38 15.00 36.52 29.66
C GLU A 38 13.57 37.08 29.62
N ASP A 39 13.47 38.40 29.45
CA ASP A 39 12.20 39.09 29.30
C ASP A 39 11.58 38.83 27.92
N ASN A 40 10.29 39.12 27.76
CA ASN A 40 9.55 38.99 26.49
C ASN A 40 9.55 37.58 25.88
N CYS A 41 9.49 36.54 26.71
CA CYS A 41 9.29 35.17 26.24
C CYS A 41 7.82 34.94 25.81
N HIS A 42 7.62 34.30 24.66
CA HIS A 42 6.31 33.89 24.15
C HIS A 42 6.13 32.36 24.25
N PHE A 43 4.90 31.92 24.57
CA PHE A 43 4.59 30.50 24.75
C PHE A 43 3.31 30.12 24.04
N LEU A 44 3.33 28.92 23.44
CA LEU A 44 2.12 28.19 23.10
C LEU A 44 1.81 27.24 24.25
N ARG A 45 0.54 27.20 24.66
CA ARG A 45 0.07 26.37 25.78
C ARG A 45 -1.10 25.52 25.33
N VAL A 46 -1.02 24.22 25.60
CA VAL A 46 -2.15 23.28 25.48
C VAL A 46 -2.61 22.94 26.89
N ASP A 47 -3.89 23.13 27.17
CA ASP A 47 -4.47 22.78 28.47
C ASP A 47 -4.61 21.27 28.64
N LYS A 48 -4.59 20.79 29.89
CA LYS A 48 -4.64 19.35 30.22
C LYS A 48 -5.81 18.63 29.55
N GLN A 49 -6.99 19.26 29.55
CA GLN A 49 -8.19 18.68 28.95
C GLN A 49 -8.02 18.49 27.44
N ASP A 50 -7.49 19.49 26.75
CA ASP A 50 -7.27 19.42 25.30
C ASP A 50 -6.15 18.44 24.95
N PHE A 51 -5.05 18.41 25.71
CA PHE A 51 -3.96 17.45 25.51
C PHE A 51 -4.44 16.00 25.63
N ILE A 52 -5.19 15.69 26.69
CA ILE A 52 -5.75 14.35 26.91
C ILE A 52 -6.79 14.01 25.83
N ARG A 53 -7.63 14.98 25.42
CA ARG A 53 -8.60 14.78 24.35
C ARG A 53 -7.90 14.43 23.03
N ILE A 54 -6.90 15.21 22.62
CA ILE A 54 -6.14 14.96 21.39
C ILE A 54 -5.52 13.56 21.40
N LEU A 55 -4.86 13.16 22.51
CA LEU A 55 -4.28 11.82 22.61
C LEU A 55 -5.33 10.71 22.53
N LYS A 56 -6.49 10.89 23.18
CA LYS A 56 -7.60 9.93 23.11
C LYS A 56 -8.19 9.84 21.71
N ASP A 57 -8.33 10.97 21.02
CA ASP A 57 -8.86 11.01 19.66
C ASP A 57 -7.92 10.29 18.68
N VAL A 58 -6.61 10.49 18.81
CA VAL A 58 -5.60 9.76 18.02
C VAL A 58 -5.66 8.26 18.29
N GLU A 59 -5.69 7.83 19.56
CA GLU A 59 -5.79 6.41 19.90
C GLU A 59 -7.13 5.81 19.44
N ALA A 60 -8.23 6.54 19.55
CA ALA A 60 -9.56 6.09 19.09
C ALA A 60 -9.65 5.96 17.56
N ASN A 61 -8.85 6.74 16.82
CA ASN A 61 -8.76 6.65 15.37
C ASN A 61 -7.69 5.65 14.91
N THR A 62 -6.87 5.12 15.81
CA THR A 62 -5.81 4.14 15.50
C THR A 62 -6.28 2.72 15.78
N VAL A 63 -6.13 1.82 14.82
CA VAL A 63 -6.37 0.38 15.00
C VAL A 63 -5.03 -0.34 14.93
N ARG A 64 -4.72 -1.13 15.97
CA ARG A 64 -3.50 -1.96 16.03
C ARG A 64 -3.89 -3.43 15.97
N LEU A 65 -3.37 -4.14 14.97
CA LEU A 65 -3.45 -5.59 14.89
C LEU A 65 -2.23 -6.19 15.59
N GLU A 66 -2.46 -7.14 16.50
CA GLU A 66 -1.39 -7.82 17.22
C GLU A 66 -1.40 -9.32 16.96
N GLU A 67 -0.21 -9.87 16.69
CA GLU A 67 0.02 -11.31 16.58
C GLU A 67 1.19 -11.70 17.48
N HIS A 68 1.00 -12.73 18.30
CA HIS A 68 2.02 -13.22 19.24
C HIS A 68 2.57 -12.11 20.17
N GLY A 69 1.72 -11.16 20.56
CA GLY A 69 2.09 -10.04 21.44
C GLY A 69 2.94 -8.96 20.76
N LYS A 70 3.00 -8.92 19.43
CA LYS A 70 3.66 -7.86 18.65
C LYS A 70 2.65 -7.17 17.76
N THR A 71 2.70 -5.85 17.70
CA THR A 71 1.92 -5.07 16.72
C THR A 71 2.45 -5.33 15.31
N VAL A 72 1.61 -5.90 14.45
CA VAL A 72 1.97 -6.29 13.08
C VAL A 72 1.33 -5.41 12.01
N LEU A 73 0.30 -4.63 12.35
CA LEU A 73 -0.31 -3.66 11.45
C LEU A 73 -0.92 -2.52 12.28
N VAL A 74 -0.71 -1.29 11.84
CA VAL A 74 -1.28 -0.07 12.41
C VAL A 74 -2.04 0.65 11.31
N LEU A 75 -3.32 0.86 11.54
CA LEU A 75 -4.21 1.56 10.64
C LEU A 75 -4.69 2.85 11.31
N GLU A 76 -4.87 3.91 10.53
CA GLU A 76 -5.49 5.16 10.99
C GLU A 76 -6.80 5.39 10.25
N LYS A 77 -7.82 5.82 10.97
CA LYS A 77 -9.12 6.13 10.41
C LYS A 77 -9.10 7.50 9.72
N SER A 78 -9.49 7.55 8.45
CA SER A 78 -9.60 8.81 7.69
C SER A 78 -10.68 9.74 8.27
N ALA A 79 -10.38 11.04 8.35
CA ALA A 79 -11.19 12.05 9.02
C ALA A 79 -12.53 12.36 8.30
N ASP A 80 -12.66 12.01 7.01
CA ASP A 80 -13.80 12.38 6.15
C ASP A 80 -15.11 11.61 6.42
N CYS A 81 -15.16 10.80 7.48
CA CYS A 81 -16.27 9.88 7.74
C CYS A 81 -17.46 10.48 8.53
N ASN A 82 -17.49 11.80 8.77
CA ASN A 82 -18.61 12.45 9.48
C ASN A 82 -19.76 12.93 8.57
N GLY A 83 -19.71 12.71 7.25
CA GLY A 83 -20.58 13.42 6.31
C GLY A 83 -21.53 12.62 5.40
N GLN A 84 -21.25 11.39 4.98
CA GLN A 84 -22.07 10.74 3.93
C GLN A 84 -22.23 9.24 4.15
N GLY A 85 -23.48 8.83 4.43
CA GLY A 85 -23.91 7.44 4.36
C GLY A 85 -23.91 6.98 2.91
N GLY A 86 -22.90 6.21 2.52
CA GLY A 86 -22.81 5.61 1.19
C GLY A 86 -21.67 4.60 1.11
N ALA A 87 -22.03 3.31 1.14
CA ALA A 87 -21.37 2.09 0.61
C ALA A 87 -19.86 2.09 0.22
N ALA A 88 -18.96 2.70 0.99
CA ALA A 88 -17.51 2.54 0.81
C ALA A 88 -16.80 2.33 2.15
N ALA A 89 -17.18 1.27 2.87
CA ALA A 89 -16.63 0.95 4.19
C ALA A 89 -15.11 0.68 4.20
N ASN A 90 -14.51 0.30 3.05
CA ASN A 90 -13.08 -0.06 2.97
C ASN A 90 -12.12 1.13 2.84
N SER A 91 -12.55 2.31 2.39
CA SER A 91 -11.68 3.49 2.25
C SER A 91 -11.54 4.30 3.55
N LYS A 92 -11.94 3.69 4.67
CA LYS A 92 -12.02 4.33 5.98
C LYS A 92 -10.71 4.26 6.76
N TYR A 93 -9.80 3.36 6.39
CA TYR A 93 -8.57 3.14 7.12
C TYR A 93 -7.36 3.21 6.18
N THR A 94 -6.34 3.95 6.58
CA THR A 94 -5.06 4.07 5.90
C THR A 94 -4.00 3.29 6.66
N VAL A 95 -3.09 2.63 5.94
CA VAL A 95 -1.99 1.88 6.55
C VAL A 95 -0.92 2.87 7.01
N MET A 96 -0.61 2.88 8.30
CA MET A 96 0.44 3.73 8.89
C MET A 96 1.77 2.98 9.02
N SER A 97 1.71 1.72 9.42
CA SER A 97 2.88 0.83 9.51
C SER A 97 2.44 -0.63 9.60
N GLY A 98 3.33 -1.57 9.30
CA GLY A 98 3.05 -2.99 9.48
C GLY A 98 4.17 -3.87 8.94
N THR A 99 4.05 -5.18 9.15
CA THR A 99 4.92 -6.14 8.47
C THR A 99 4.54 -6.22 6.99
N PRO A 100 5.50 -6.50 6.09
CA PRO A 100 5.24 -6.63 4.67
C PRO A 100 4.05 -7.56 4.37
N GLU A 101 3.98 -8.70 5.06
CA GLU A 101 2.94 -9.71 4.89
C GLU A 101 1.56 -9.19 5.30
N LYS A 102 1.47 -8.47 6.42
CA LYS A 102 0.18 -7.93 6.89
C LYS A 102 -0.31 -6.75 6.09
N ILE A 103 0.59 -5.95 5.54
CA ILE A 103 0.22 -4.89 4.59
C ILE A 103 -0.37 -5.53 3.33
N LEU A 104 0.26 -6.58 2.79
CA LEU A 104 -0.24 -7.31 1.62
C LEU A 104 -1.60 -7.98 1.90
N GLU A 105 -1.75 -8.64 3.06
CA GLU A 105 -3.01 -9.25 3.49
C GLU A 105 -4.14 -8.22 3.57
N HIS A 106 -3.90 -7.10 4.24
CA HIS A 106 -4.85 -5.99 4.34
C HIS A 106 -5.21 -5.40 2.96
N LEU A 107 -4.22 -5.27 2.08
CA LEU A 107 -4.44 -4.80 0.72
C LEU A 107 -5.36 -5.76 -0.04
N LEU A 108 -5.06 -7.07 -0.02
CA LEU A 108 -5.91 -8.08 -0.65
C LEU A 108 -7.33 -8.10 -0.07
N ASP A 109 -7.49 -7.91 1.23
CA ASP A 109 -8.80 -7.86 1.87
C ASP A 109 -9.60 -6.63 1.45
N THR A 110 -8.94 -5.49 1.31
CA THR A 110 -9.58 -4.21 0.97
C THR A 110 -9.82 -4.01 -0.53
N LEU A 111 -9.10 -4.77 -1.38
CA LEU A 111 -9.24 -4.73 -2.84
C LEU A 111 -10.68 -4.97 -3.30
N LYS A 112 -11.24 -3.94 -3.94
CA LYS A 112 -12.55 -3.96 -4.57
C LYS A 112 -12.50 -4.72 -5.90
N LEU A 113 -13.39 -5.70 -6.08
CA LEU A 113 -13.45 -6.51 -7.31
C LEU A 113 -14.42 -5.96 -8.36
N ASP A 114 -15.37 -5.14 -7.93
CA ASP A 114 -16.48 -4.56 -8.70
C ASP A 114 -16.09 -3.35 -9.57
N SER A 115 -14.93 -2.74 -9.33
CA SER A 115 -14.39 -1.71 -10.21
C SER A 115 -14.20 -2.25 -11.63
N ASN A 116 -14.98 -1.70 -12.56
CA ASN A 116 -14.77 -1.87 -14.00
C ASN A 116 -13.31 -1.50 -14.32
N GLY A 117 -12.68 -2.16 -15.29
CA GLY A 117 -11.25 -2.02 -15.60
C GLY A 117 -10.73 -0.61 -15.96
N ASN A 118 -11.60 0.40 -15.93
CA ASN A 118 -11.33 1.82 -16.17
C ASN A 118 -11.28 2.68 -14.91
N ASP A 119 -11.61 2.14 -13.73
CA ASP A 119 -11.45 2.92 -12.50
C ASP A 119 -9.95 3.16 -12.23
N PRO A 120 -9.58 4.37 -11.77
CA PRO A 120 -8.21 4.64 -11.38
C PRO A 120 -7.75 3.60 -10.34
N ILE A 121 -6.49 3.17 -10.45
CA ILE A 121 -5.90 2.24 -9.48
C ILE A 121 -6.05 2.89 -8.10
N ASP A 122 -6.57 2.12 -7.14
CA ASP A 122 -6.70 2.58 -5.76
C ASP A 122 -5.34 3.13 -5.29
N PRO A 123 -5.29 4.38 -4.77
CA PRO A 123 -4.04 4.98 -4.34
C PRO A 123 -3.23 4.10 -3.39
N CYS A 124 -3.89 3.36 -2.47
CA CYS A 124 -3.21 2.47 -1.54
C CYS A 124 -2.51 1.31 -2.27
N VAL A 125 -3.15 0.76 -3.31
CA VAL A 125 -2.56 -0.30 -4.15
C VAL A 125 -1.41 0.24 -4.98
N SER A 126 -1.57 1.43 -5.56
CA SER A 126 -0.51 2.09 -6.31
C SER A 126 0.72 2.34 -5.42
N ASP A 127 0.52 2.92 -4.23
CA ASP A 127 1.58 3.23 -3.28
C ASP A 127 2.32 1.96 -2.85
N PHE A 128 1.60 0.89 -2.52
CA PHE A 128 2.21 -0.39 -2.20
C PHE A 128 3.06 -0.94 -3.35
N LEU A 129 2.50 -1.00 -4.57
CA LEU A 129 3.20 -1.57 -5.72
C LEU A 129 4.44 -0.75 -6.09
N LEU A 130 4.38 0.58 -6.02
CA LEU A 130 5.50 1.47 -6.30
C LEU A 130 6.62 1.38 -5.25
N THR A 131 6.29 1.05 -4.00
CA THR A 131 7.25 1.07 -2.88
C THR A 131 7.64 -0.31 -2.36
N HIS A 132 7.00 -1.40 -2.82
CA HIS A 132 7.22 -2.73 -2.26
C HIS A 132 8.70 -3.13 -2.23
N LYS A 133 9.53 -2.73 -3.21
CA LYS A 133 10.93 -3.20 -3.31
C LYS A 133 11.75 -2.75 -2.11
N VAL A 134 11.34 -1.71 -1.39
CA VAL A 134 12.02 -1.18 -0.20
C VAL A 134 11.85 -2.10 1.02
N PHE A 135 10.70 -2.76 1.16
CA PHE A 135 10.35 -3.53 2.36
C PHE A 135 9.94 -5.00 2.07
N MET A 136 9.67 -5.33 0.81
CA MET A 136 9.28 -6.63 0.30
C MET A 136 9.87 -6.86 -1.12
N PRO A 137 11.03 -7.52 -1.24
CA PRO A 137 11.61 -7.87 -2.53
C PRO A 137 10.64 -8.71 -3.38
N SER A 138 10.81 -8.69 -4.70
CA SER A 138 9.91 -9.40 -5.62
C SER A 138 9.80 -10.90 -5.35
N SER A 139 10.89 -11.58 -4.97
CA SER A 139 10.86 -12.98 -4.57
C SER A 139 9.92 -13.24 -3.39
N GLN A 140 9.96 -12.37 -2.37
CA GLN A 140 9.08 -12.46 -1.19
C GLN A 140 7.62 -12.16 -1.58
N LEU A 141 7.38 -11.14 -2.41
CA LEU A 141 6.04 -10.81 -2.88
C LEU A 141 5.44 -11.94 -3.72
N CYS A 142 6.18 -12.49 -4.67
CA CYS A 142 5.74 -13.62 -5.50
C CYS A 142 5.42 -14.85 -4.64
N SER A 143 6.28 -15.17 -3.66
CA SER A 143 6.04 -16.26 -2.71
C SER A 143 4.77 -16.04 -1.87
N ALA A 144 4.58 -14.82 -1.34
CA ALA A 144 3.40 -14.47 -0.56
C ALA A 144 2.11 -14.52 -1.40
N LEU A 145 2.12 -13.98 -2.61
CA LEU A 145 0.98 -14.05 -3.54
C LEU A 145 0.63 -15.49 -3.92
N GLN A 146 1.63 -16.34 -4.14
CA GLN A 146 1.42 -17.76 -4.41
C GLN A 146 0.76 -18.46 -3.21
N HIS A 147 1.21 -18.17 -2.00
CA HIS A 147 0.61 -18.72 -0.78
C HIS A 147 -0.85 -18.28 -0.61
N HIS A 148 -1.16 -17.00 -0.83
CA HIS A 148 -2.55 -16.51 -0.81
C HIS A 148 -3.41 -17.11 -1.95
N TYR A 149 -2.84 -17.36 -3.12
CA TYR A 149 -3.55 -17.99 -4.24
C TYR A 149 -3.91 -19.46 -3.97
N GLN A 150 -3.05 -20.17 -3.22
CA GLN A 150 -3.24 -21.56 -2.82
C GLN A 150 -3.95 -21.73 -1.48
N ALA A 151 -4.28 -20.63 -0.79
CA ALA A 151 -4.89 -20.69 0.53
C ALA A 151 -6.27 -21.36 0.49
N GLU A 152 -6.41 -22.46 1.24
CA GLU A 152 -7.69 -23.15 1.42
C GLU A 152 -8.35 -22.74 2.74
N LEU A 153 -9.68 -22.59 2.73
CA LEU A 153 -10.46 -22.38 3.95
C LEU A 153 -10.73 -23.70 4.67
N SER A 154 -10.34 -23.79 5.93
CA SER A 154 -10.56 -24.98 6.77
C SER A 154 -11.99 -25.11 7.34
N LYS A 155 -12.78 -24.04 7.37
CA LYS A 155 -14.14 -24.00 7.98
C LYS A 155 -15.17 -23.37 7.03
N GLY A 156 -16.41 -23.89 7.05
CA GLY A 156 -17.54 -23.42 6.23
C GLY A 156 -18.18 -24.51 5.38
N SER A 157 -19.34 -24.21 4.78
CA SER A 157 -19.98 -25.07 3.77
C SER A 157 -19.10 -25.15 2.51
N ASP A 158 -19.14 -26.28 1.79
CA ASP A 158 -18.34 -26.47 0.56
C ASP A 158 -18.60 -25.37 -0.49
N GLN A 159 -19.85 -24.88 -0.55
CA GLN A 159 -20.23 -23.79 -1.45
C GLN A 159 -19.59 -22.44 -1.06
N GLU A 160 -19.55 -22.12 0.24
CA GLU A 160 -18.96 -20.88 0.76
C GLU A 160 -17.44 -20.90 0.61
N LYS A 161 -16.81 -22.05 0.86
CA LYS A 161 -15.38 -22.28 0.63
C LYS A 161 -15.01 -22.03 -0.82
N THR A 162 -15.78 -22.59 -1.75
CA THR A 162 -15.52 -22.44 -3.19
C THR A 162 -15.67 -20.99 -3.64
N ALA A 163 -16.66 -20.27 -3.11
CA ALA A 163 -16.86 -18.86 -3.41
C ALA A 163 -15.73 -17.97 -2.86
N TYR A 164 -15.29 -18.22 -1.63
CA TYR A 164 -14.18 -17.47 -1.03
C TYR A 164 -12.85 -17.72 -1.75
N ILE A 165 -12.50 -18.99 -2.02
CA ILE A 165 -11.26 -19.34 -2.74
C ILE A 165 -11.24 -18.63 -4.10
N PHE A 166 -12.37 -18.65 -4.82
CA PHE A 166 -12.50 -17.94 -6.08
C PHE A 166 -12.30 -16.42 -5.93
N ASN A 167 -12.88 -15.81 -4.89
CA ASN A 167 -12.72 -14.38 -4.58
C ASN A 167 -11.26 -14.00 -4.30
N THR A 168 -10.58 -14.78 -3.46
CA THR A 168 -9.16 -14.58 -3.14
C THR A 168 -8.29 -14.69 -4.39
N LYS A 169 -8.51 -15.71 -5.21
CA LYS A 169 -7.81 -15.85 -6.49
C LYS A 169 -8.06 -14.66 -7.42
N GLN A 170 -9.30 -14.17 -7.49
CA GLN A 170 -9.65 -13.00 -8.28
C GLN A 170 -8.93 -11.73 -7.80
N LYS A 171 -8.81 -11.54 -6.47
CA LYS A 171 -8.07 -10.40 -5.86
C LYS A 171 -6.59 -10.44 -6.17
N VAL A 172 -5.96 -11.61 -6.01
CA VAL A 172 -4.54 -11.83 -6.35
C VAL A 172 -4.29 -11.53 -7.83
N VAL A 173 -5.13 -12.08 -8.71
CA VAL A 173 -5.04 -11.85 -10.16
C VAL A 173 -5.22 -10.37 -10.51
N LYS A 174 -6.16 -9.67 -9.86
CA LYS A 174 -6.38 -8.23 -10.05
C LYS A 174 -5.17 -7.40 -9.63
N LEU A 175 -4.58 -7.71 -8.47
CA LEU A 175 -3.38 -7.04 -7.97
C LEU A 175 -2.20 -7.22 -8.92
N ILE A 176 -1.98 -8.45 -9.41
CA ILE A 176 -0.92 -8.74 -10.38
C ILE A 176 -1.17 -8.02 -11.71
N ALA A 177 -2.41 -7.97 -12.19
CA ALA A 177 -2.74 -7.19 -13.37
C ALA A 177 -2.41 -5.70 -13.20
N GLN A 178 -2.66 -5.12 -12.02
CA GLN A 178 -2.27 -3.74 -11.69
C GLN A 178 -0.76 -3.58 -11.59
N TRP A 179 -0.06 -4.56 -11.01
CA TRP A 179 1.40 -4.57 -10.92
C TRP A 179 2.06 -4.56 -12.31
N VAL A 180 1.60 -5.44 -13.20
CA VAL A 180 2.06 -5.49 -14.60
C VAL A 180 1.70 -4.21 -15.34
N ALA A 181 0.52 -3.62 -15.11
CA ALA A 181 0.13 -2.36 -15.74
C ALA A 181 1.01 -1.17 -15.30
N LEU A 182 1.50 -1.16 -14.06
CA LEU A 182 2.34 -0.08 -13.52
C LEU A 182 3.80 -0.16 -13.98
N PHE A 183 4.41 -1.35 -13.91
CA PHE A 183 5.84 -1.50 -14.23
C PHE A 183 6.10 -1.95 -15.68
N GLY A 184 5.12 -2.57 -16.33
CA GLY A 184 5.20 -3.02 -17.71
C GLY A 184 6.44 -3.88 -17.97
N LEU A 185 7.24 -3.46 -18.97
CA LEU A 185 8.42 -4.21 -19.41
C LEU A 185 9.53 -4.29 -18.35
N LEU A 186 9.54 -3.43 -17.32
CA LEU A 186 10.52 -3.51 -16.24
C LEU A 186 10.36 -4.78 -15.41
N LEU A 187 9.14 -5.31 -15.27
CA LEU A 187 8.92 -6.60 -14.61
C LEU A 187 9.42 -7.79 -15.44
N LYS A 188 9.44 -7.63 -16.77
CA LYS A 188 9.92 -8.69 -17.68
C LYS A 188 11.44 -8.89 -17.60
N GLU A 189 12.16 -7.89 -17.08
CA GLU A 189 13.61 -7.97 -16.87
C GLU A 189 13.98 -8.76 -15.61
N ASP A 190 13.02 -8.99 -14.70
CA ASP A 190 13.21 -9.75 -13.47
C ASP A 190 12.83 -11.22 -13.71
N PRO A 191 13.81 -12.15 -13.77
CA PRO A 191 13.56 -13.55 -14.12
C PRO A 191 12.66 -14.25 -13.11
N GLU A 192 12.78 -13.93 -11.81
CA GLU A 192 11.97 -14.54 -10.76
C GLU A 192 10.48 -14.16 -10.91
N VAL A 193 10.22 -12.91 -11.28
CA VAL A 193 8.86 -12.43 -11.56
C VAL A 193 8.33 -13.05 -12.84
N GLY A 194 9.16 -13.15 -13.88
CA GLY A 194 8.80 -13.79 -15.15
C GLY A 194 8.33 -15.23 -14.98
N ASP A 195 9.11 -16.05 -14.27
CA ASP A 195 8.77 -17.45 -14.00
C ASP A 195 7.47 -17.59 -13.19
N PHE A 196 7.28 -16.72 -12.18
CA PHE A 196 6.05 -16.67 -11.40
C PHE A 196 4.83 -16.31 -12.25
N LEU A 197 4.93 -15.27 -13.08
CA LEU A 197 3.82 -14.81 -13.95
C LEU A 197 3.44 -15.88 -14.99
N GLU A 198 4.42 -16.60 -15.55
CA GLU A 198 4.18 -17.70 -16.48
C GLU A 198 3.47 -18.88 -15.79
N LYS A 199 3.90 -19.25 -14.57
CA LYS A 199 3.23 -20.28 -13.78
C LYS A 199 1.78 -19.90 -13.49
N LEU A 200 1.55 -18.68 -13.00
CA LEU A 200 0.20 -18.21 -12.67
C LEU A 200 -0.68 -18.08 -13.92
N LYS A 201 -0.11 -17.70 -15.06
CA LYS A 201 -0.83 -17.68 -16.36
C LYS A 201 -1.43 -19.04 -16.67
N ASN A 202 -0.67 -20.11 -16.49
CA ASN A 202 -1.14 -21.48 -16.74
C ASN A 202 -2.22 -21.90 -15.75
N GLU A 203 -2.07 -21.56 -14.46
CA GLU A 203 -3.08 -21.84 -13.42
C GLU A 203 -4.40 -21.09 -13.69
N VAL A 204 -4.34 -19.83 -14.10
CA VAL A 204 -5.52 -19.03 -14.44
C VAL A 204 -6.15 -19.47 -15.76
N ALA A 205 -5.36 -19.93 -16.73
CA ALA A 205 -5.89 -20.49 -17.98
C ALA A 205 -6.63 -21.82 -17.75
N ALA A 206 -6.25 -22.59 -16.73
CA ALA A 206 -6.95 -23.81 -16.34
C ALA A 206 -8.33 -23.51 -15.68
N ASP A 207 -8.48 -22.36 -15.03
CA ASP A 207 -9.75 -21.92 -14.43
C ASP A 207 -10.56 -21.04 -15.41
N TYR A 208 -11.59 -21.61 -16.04
CA TYR A 208 -12.44 -20.92 -17.01
C TYR A 208 -13.07 -19.64 -16.45
N ARG A 209 -13.49 -19.64 -15.18
CA ARG A 209 -14.19 -18.50 -14.56
C ARG A 209 -13.23 -17.32 -14.37
N LEU A 210 -12.02 -17.59 -13.87
CA LEU A 210 -10.98 -16.55 -13.71
C LEU A 210 -10.51 -16.03 -15.08
N SER A 211 -10.25 -16.93 -16.03
CA SER A 211 -9.85 -16.58 -17.39
C SER A 211 -10.88 -15.68 -18.09
N SER A 212 -12.19 -15.93 -17.90
CA SER A 212 -13.24 -15.09 -18.48
C SER A 212 -13.21 -13.66 -17.93
N ILE A 213 -13.14 -13.50 -16.61
CA ILE A 213 -13.10 -12.19 -15.94
C ILE A 213 -11.83 -11.43 -16.36
N LEU A 214 -10.70 -12.12 -16.42
CA LEU A 214 -9.43 -11.53 -16.81
C LEU A 214 -9.45 -11.01 -18.24
N LYS A 215 -9.96 -11.81 -19.18
CA LYS A 215 -10.09 -11.40 -20.59
C LYS A 215 -10.97 -10.17 -20.74
N GLU A 216 -12.04 -10.06 -19.94
CA GLU A 216 -12.92 -8.91 -19.93
C GLU A 216 -12.21 -7.65 -19.39
N GLN A 217 -11.49 -7.77 -18.27
CA GLN A 217 -10.71 -6.67 -17.67
C GLN A 217 -9.62 -6.13 -18.62
N PHE A 218 -8.86 -7.02 -19.28
CA PHE A 218 -7.83 -6.63 -20.24
C PHE A 218 -8.39 -6.16 -21.60
N ARG A 219 -9.60 -6.59 -21.97
CA ARG A 219 -10.28 -6.09 -23.17
C ARG A 219 -10.76 -4.65 -22.97
N GLU A 220 -11.27 -4.33 -21.79
CA GLU A 220 -11.73 -2.97 -21.45
C GLU A 220 -10.56 -1.98 -21.39
N ARG A 221 -9.44 -2.36 -20.75
CA ARG A 221 -8.21 -1.55 -20.74
C ARG A 221 -7.62 -1.28 -22.12
N ARG A 222 -7.77 -2.23 -23.06
CA ARG A 222 -7.39 -2.00 -24.47
C ARG A 222 -8.34 -1.01 -25.16
N ARG A 223 -9.62 -1.03 -24.81
CA ARG A 223 -10.65 -0.17 -25.41
C ARG A 223 -10.47 1.30 -25.02
N THR A 224 -10.09 1.58 -23.78
CA THR A 224 -9.80 2.94 -23.32
C THR A 224 -8.55 3.52 -23.96
N LYS A 225 -7.47 2.74 -24.10
CA LYS A 225 -6.26 3.18 -24.82
C LYS A 225 -6.50 3.45 -26.31
N VAL A 226 -7.35 2.65 -26.98
CA VAL A 226 -7.72 2.84 -28.41
C VAL A 226 -8.61 4.07 -28.63
N MET A 227 -9.34 4.52 -27.60
CA MET A 227 -10.13 5.75 -27.69
C MET A 227 -9.25 7.01 -27.58
N GLU A 228 -8.06 6.88 -26.98
CA GLU A 228 -7.05 7.94 -26.86
C GLU A 228 -6.11 7.99 -28.09
N ASN A 229 -5.76 6.82 -28.66
CA ASN A 229 -4.93 6.70 -29.86
C ASN A 229 -5.71 6.03 -31.00
N GLY A 230 -6.19 6.85 -31.95
CA GLY A 230 -7.06 6.44 -33.05
C GLY A 230 -6.66 5.15 -33.76
N TYR A 231 -7.65 4.25 -33.87
CA TYR A 231 -7.76 3.06 -34.73
C TYR A 231 -6.50 2.19 -34.90
N GLN A 232 -6.38 1.16 -34.06
CA GLN A 232 -5.66 -0.07 -34.42
C GLN A 232 -6.57 -1.30 -34.37
N SER A 233 -6.44 -2.13 -35.40
CA SER A 233 -7.28 -3.28 -35.74
C SER A 233 -7.28 -4.37 -34.66
N LEU A 234 -8.47 -4.82 -34.28
CA LEU A 234 -8.68 -5.90 -33.30
C LEU A 234 -8.32 -7.27 -33.91
N SER A 235 -7.15 -7.81 -33.55
CA SER A 235 -6.86 -9.23 -33.77
C SER A 235 -7.72 -10.09 -32.83
N ARG A 236 -8.51 -11.00 -33.42
CA ARG A 236 -9.67 -11.66 -32.79
C ARG A 236 -9.35 -12.92 -31.96
N ASN A 237 -8.10 -13.30 -31.76
CA ASN A 237 -7.77 -14.46 -30.92
C ASN A 237 -6.28 -14.44 -30.54
N GLN A 238 -5.94 -13.77 -29.45
CA GLN A 238 -4.65 -13.98 -28.81
C GLN A 238 -4.87 -14.66 -27.46
N GLN A 239 -4.04 -15.69 -27.23
CA GLN A 239 -3.87 -16.34 -25.94
C GLN A 239 -3.58 -15.27 -24.88
N PHE A 240 -4.13 -15.44 -23.68
CA PHE A 240 -3.95 -14.46 -22.62
C PHE A 240 -2.46 -14.29 -22.30
N ASP A 241 -1.99 -13.05 -22.29
CA ASP A 241 -0.64 -12.67 -21.89
C ASP A 241 -0.70 -11.38 -21.05
N TRP A 242 0.02 -11.40 -19.93
CA TRP A 242 0.07 -10.31 -18.95
C TRP A 242 0.53 -9.00 -19.58
N PHE A 243 1.45 -9.07 -20.54
CA PHE A 243 2.09 -7.91 -21.15
C PHE A 243 1.43 -7.44 -22.46
N SER A 244 0.32 -8.05 -22.88
CA SER A 244 -0.38 -7.70 -24.14
C SER A 244 -0.88 -6.26 -24.23
N SER A 245 -0.88 -5.51 -23.12
CA SER A 245 -1.27 -4.10 -23.07
C SER A 245 -0.10 -3.13 -22.86
N CYS A 246 1.13 -3.67 -22.74
CA CYS A 246 2.36 -2.90 -22.65
C CYS A 246 2.84 -2.63 -24.08
N GLU A 247 2.66 -1.39 -24.56
CA GLU A 247 3.28 -0.99 -25.83
C GLU A 247 4.80 -0.86 -25.65
N GLU A 248 5.57 -1.42 -26.56
CA GLU A 248 6.93 -0.92 -26.79
C GLU A 248 6.80 0.49 -27.38
N PRO A 249 7.53 1.51 -26.85
CA PRO A 249 7.41 2.85 -27.38
C PRO A 249 7.79 2.86 -28.86
N VAL A 250 6.81 3.16 -29.72
CA VAL A 250 6.98 3.34 -31.16
C VAL A 250 7.68 4.68 -31.38
N GLY A 251 9.01 4.69 -31.26
CA GLY A 251 9.84 5.86 -31.45
C GLY A 251 11.33 5.51 -31.38
N ARG A 252 12.18 6.30 -32.06
CA ARG A 252 13.65 6.08 -32.19
C ARG A 252 14.44 6.07 -30.88
N LEU A 253 13.80 6.29 -29.73
CA LEU A 253 14.45 6.35 -28.42
C LEU A 253 13.74 5.37 -27.49
N GLN A 254 14.36 4.21 -27.29
CA GLN A 254 13.93 3.29 -26.24
C GLN A 254 14.47 3.77 -24.88
N PRO A 255 13.70 3.60 -23.79
CA PRO A 255 14.21 3.81 -22.44
C PRO A 255 15.47 2.98 -22.23
N ILE A 256 16.53 3.60 -21.72
CA ILE A 256 17.81 2.93 -21.46
C ILE A 256 17.59 1.91 -20.35
N LYS A 257 17.88 0.64 -20.65
CA LYS A 257 17.74 -0.47 -19.70
C LYS A 257 19.07 -0.76 -19.04
N ALA A 258 19.04 -1.30 -17.82
CA ALA A 258 20.26 -1.69 -17.10
C ALA A 258 21.08 -2.76 -17.84
N GLN A 259 20.43 -3.50 -18.75
CA GLN A 259 21.02 -4.56 -19.57
C GLN A 259 21.59 -4.05 -20.90
N ASP A 260 21.38 -2.77 -21.24
CA ASP A 260 21.88 -2.19 -22.48
C ASP A 260 23.41 -2.09 -22.41
N LYS A 261 24.09 -2.95 -23.17
CA LYS A 261 25.55 -2.89 -23.27
C LYS A 261 25.95 -1.57 -23.94
N GLY A 262 26.49 -0.65 -23.15
CA GLY A 262 27.16 0.54 -23.66
C GLY A 262 28.25 0.13 -24.66
N ALA A 263 28.19 0.66 -25.88
CA ALA A 263 29.19 0.38 -26.90
C ALA A 263 30.58 0.77 -26.38
N GLN A 264 31.39 -0.22 -26.00
CA GLN A 264 32.82 -0.04 -25.82
C GLN A 264 33.40 0.42 -27.15
N ARG A 265 33.81 1.70 -27.23
CA ARG A 265 34.64 2.19 -28.33
C ARG A 265 35.89 1.31 -28.37
N SER A 266 35.96 0.43 -29.36
CA SER A 266 37.21 -0.20 -29.78
C SER A 266 38.14 0.92 -30.23
N GLY A 267 39.11 1.27 -29.38
CA GLY A 267 40.22 2.14 -29.76
C GLY A 267 41.06 1.42 -30.80
N SER A 268 41.10 2.00 -32.00
CA SER A 268 42.14 1.73 -33.00
C SER A 268 43.32 2.66 -32.77
#